data_AF-A0A2Z4LSA1-F1
#
_entry.id   AF-A0A2Z4LSA1-F1
#
_cell.length_a   1.000
_cell.length_b   1.000
_cell.length_c   1.000
_cell.angle_alpha   90.00
_cell.angle_beta   90.00
_cell.angle_gamma   90.00
#
_symmetry.space_group_name_H-M   'P 1'
#
loop_
_entity.id
_entity.type
_entity.pdbx_description
1 polymer ?
#
loop_
_entity_poly.entity_id
_entity_poly.type
_entity_poly.pdbx_seq_one_letter_code
_entity_poly.pdbx_strand_id
1 'polypeptide(L)'
;MKSLEIIFSLIAAILTAFVSYKWKNIDILGKITLIAVIIATIFIAINSFRQTKKEALIERVNAKFGDIKTSSSPRMQIKLGDKEWAAGFVTVSGVFRIGNYGPWFKLGYENNTLLINFIIRDLNGKVIAVIEDNVWTIFDNNYEYNNDDTTFEMVTKGERKVFFQIKYRKGEAYLTGFLLDEKANGFAIYGMEKGKGTKVKPIGENKQNAPTPTDLNIPRIFKYPRGKYLGVKL
;
A
#
# COMPACT_ATOMS: atom_id res chain seq x y z
N MET A 1 2.27 24.01 1.30
CA MET A 1 3.52 23.27 0.97
C MET A 1 3.87 23.36 -0.52
N LYS A 2 2.98 22.99 -1.46
CA LYS A 2 3.25 23.07 -2.91
C LYS A 2 3.76 24.44 -3.40
N SER A 3 3.24 25.54 -2.84
CA SER A 3 3.67 26.91 -3.18
C SER A 3 5.12 27.20 -2.77
N LEU A 4 5.58 26.66 -1.64
CA LEU A 4 6.96 26.80 -1.19
C LEU A 4 7.93 26.02 -2.08
N GLU A 5 7.55 24.81 -2.50
CA GLU A 5 8.38 23.98 -3.40
C GLU A 5 8.55 24.63 -4.78
N ILE A 6 7.50 25.26 -5.32
CA ILE A 6 7.56 26.02 -6.57
C ILE A 6 8.49 27.23 -6.39
N ILE A 7 8.36 27.97 -5.29
CA ILE A 7 9.21 29.13 -4.99
C ILE A 7 10.68 28.72 -4.85
N PHE A 8 10.98 27.64 -4.12
CA PHE A 8 12.35 27.14 -3.98
C PHE A 8 12.93 26.65 -5.30
N SER A 9 12.12 26.00 -6.14
CA SER A 9 12.54 25.57 -7.48
C SER A 9 12.85 26.78 -8.38
N LEU A 10 12.04 27.84 -8.29
CA LEU A 10 12.26 29.09 -9.03
C LEU A 10 13.53 29.80 -8.56
N ILE A 11 13.74 29.91 -7.25
CA ILE A 11 14.94 30.51 -6.65
C ILE A 11 16.19 29.73 -7.05
N ALA A 12 16.14 28.39 -7.01
CA ALA A 12 17.25 27.55 -7.43
C ALA A 12 17.58 27.71 -8.92
N ALA A 13 16.57 27.81 -9.79
CA ALA A 13 16.76 28.07 -11.22
C ALA A 13 17.40 29.44 -11.48
N ILE A 14 16.93 30.49 -10.80
CA ILE A 14 17.48 31.85 -10.88
C ILE A 14 18.94 31.89 -10.40
N LEU A 15 19.24 31.24 -9.27
CA LEU A 15 20.60 31.14 -8.74
C LEU A 15 21.52 30.38 -9.70
N THR A 16 21.04 29.28 -10.29
CA THR A 16 21.81 28.50 -11.27
C THR A 16 22.13 29.32 -12.51
N ALA A 17 21.17 30.09 -13.03
CA ALA A 17 21.36 30.96 -14.18
C ALA A 17 22.34 32.11 -13.89
N PHE A 18 22.18 32.79 -12.75
CA PHE A 18 23.05 33.90 -12.33
C PHE A 18 24.50 33.44 -12.10
N VAL A 19 24.66 32.25 -11.51
CA VAL A 19 25.98 31.68 -11.24
C VAL A 19 26.64 31.16 -12.51
N SER A 20 25.88 30.55 -13.43
CA SER A 20 26.41 30.13 -14.74
C SER A 20 26.96 31.32 -15.53
N TYR A 21 26.31 32.48 -15.43
CA TYR A 21 26.77 33.73 -16.04
C TYR A 21 28.09 34.25 -15.44
N LYS A 22 28.31 34.09 -14.13
CA LYS A 22 29.55 34.50 -13.43
C LYS A 22 30.55 33.38 -13.19
N TRP A 23 30.38 32.22 -13.81
CA TRP A 23 31.15 31.00 -13.55
C TRP A 23 32.68 31.18 -13.59
N LYS A 24 33.17 32.05 -14.49
CA LYS A 24 34.60 32.36 -14.61
C LYS A 24 35.17 33.13 -13.42
N ASN A 25 34.34 33.88 -12.70
CA ASN A 25 34.74 34.76 -11.60
C ASN A 25 34.51 34.12 -10.21
N ILE A 26 34.13 32.85 -10.17
CA ILE A 26 33.89 32.11 -8.92
C ILE A 26 35.09 31.19 -8.67
N ASP A 27 35.55 31.21 -7.43
CA ASP A 27 36.62 30.36 -6.94
C ASP A 27 36.19 28.88 -6.93
N ILE A 28 37.16 27.99 -6.71
CA ILE A 28 36.90 26.54 -6.75
C ILE A 28 35.90 26.13 -5.66
N LEU A 29 35.98 26.73 -4.47
CA LEU A 29 35.09 26.42 -3.36
C LEU A 29 33.64 26.85 -3.65
N GLY A 30 33.44 28.03 -4.23
CA GLY A 30 32.13 28.49 -4.68
C GLY A 30 31.51 27.60 -5.75
N LYS A 31 32.33 27.08 -6.70
CA LYS A 31 31.88 26.12 -7.71
C LYS A 31 31.42 24.80 -7.10
N ILE A 32 32.19 24.24 -6.17
CA ILE A 32 31.84 22.98 -5.48
C ILE A 32 30.53 23.15 -4.69
N THR A 33 30.41 24.26 -3.95
CA THR A 33 29.20 24.56 -3.17
C THR A 33 27.97 24.65 -4.06
N LEU A 34 28.09 25.26 -5.24
CA LEU A 34 26.99 25.34 -6.20
C LEU A 34 26.56 23.96 -6.70
N ILE A 35 27.52 23.11 -7.08
CA ILE A 35 27.22 21.75 -7.55
C ILE A 35 26.46 20.98 -6.46
N ALA A 36 26.87 21.10 -5.21
CA ALA A 36 26.17 20.49 -4.08
C ALA A 36 24.73 21.02 -3.93
N VAL A 37 24.51 22.33 -4.07
CA VAL A 37 23.16 22.94 -4.02
C VAL A 37 22.26 22.47 -5.16
N ILE A 38 22.80 22.36 -6.38
CA ILE A 38 22.06 21.84 -7.54
C ILE A 38 21.64 20.39 -7.29
N ILE A 39 22.58 19.54 -6.84
CA ILE A 39 22.29 18.14 -6.50
C ILE A 39 21.21 18.05 -5.42
N ALA A 40 21.33 18.85 -4.36
CA ALA A 40 20.34 18.90 -3.28
C ALA A 40 18.95 19.32 -3.79
N THR A 41 18.90 20.31 -4.68
CA THR A 41 17.63 20.78 -5.27
C THR A 41 16.99 19.71 -6.13
N ILE A 42 17.76 19.02 -6.98
CA ILE A 42 17.28 17.90 -7.78
C ILE A 42 16.73 16.79 -6.87
N PHE A 43 17.45 16.45 -5.79
CA PHE A 43 17.02 15.45 -4.83
C PHE A 43 15.69 15.83 -4.15
N ILE A 44 15.55 17.09 -3.71
CA ILE A 44 14.31 17.62 -3.13
C ILE A 44 13.17 17.56 -4.15
N ALA A 45 13.40 18.00 -5.38
CA ALA A 45 12.39 18.00 -6.44
C ALA A 45 11.91 16.57 -6.78
N ILE A 46 12.83 15.60 -6.87
CA ILE A 46 12.47 14.19 -7.10
C ILE A 46 11.62 13.65 -5.95
N ASN A 47 11.98 13.93 -4.70
CA ASN A 47 11.23 13.46 -3.54
C ASN A 47 9.84 14.10 -3.45
N SER A 48 9.75 15.42 -3.68
CA SER A 48 8.48 16.15 -3.75
C SER A 48 7.56 15.62 -4.85
N PHE A 49 8.11 15.37 -6.04
CA PHE A 49 7.35 14.79 -7.15
C PHE A 49 6.82 13.38 -6.82
N ARG A 50 7.66 12.53 -6.21
CA ARG A 50 7.24 11.19 -5.75
C ARG A 50 6.15 11.27 -4.68
N GLN A 51 6.27 12.19 -3.74
CA GLN A 51 5.27 12.40 -2.70
C GLN A 51 3.95 12.91 -3.28
N THR A 52 3.99 13.88 -4.18
CA THR A 52 2.79 14.41 -4.86
C THR A 52 2.07 13.32 -5.65
N LYS A 53 2.80 12.47 -6.37
CA LYS A 53 2.22 11.32 -7.08
C LYS A 53 1.56 10.32 -6.14
N LYS A 54 2.19 10.05 -4.99
CA LYS A 54 1.65 9.18 -3.95
C LYS A 54 0.35 9.74 -3.38
N GLU A 55 0.35 11.03 -3.02
CA GLU A 55 -0.83 11.72 -2.48
C GLU A 55 -1.98 11.73 -3.49
N ALA A 56 -1.72 12.05 -4.76
CA ALA A 56 -2.73 12.04 -5.81
C ALA A 56 -3.34 10.64 -6.04
N LEU A 57 -2.54 9.57 -5.97
CA LEU A 57 -3.04 8.20 -6.04
C LEU A 57 -3.95 7.88 -4.85
N ILE A 58 -3.52 8.21 -3.64
CA ILE A 58 -4.28 7.97 -2.40
C ILE A 58 -5.62 8.73 -2.45
N GLU A 59 -5.59 10.00 -2.87
CA GLU A 59 -6.79 10.83 -3.02
C GLU A 59 -7.75 10.23 -4.04
N ARG A 60 -7.26 9.77 -5.20
CA ARG A 60 -8.07 9.10 -6.21
C ARG A 60 -8.73 7.82 -5.69
N VAL A 61 -8.00 6.99 -4.95
CA VAL A 61 -8.55 5.77 -4.36
C VAL A 61 -9.57 6.11 -3.26
N ASN A 62 -9.31 7.13 -2.44
CA ASN A 62 -10.27 7.60 -1.45
C ASN A 62 -11.53 8.20 -2.09
N ALA A 63 -11.41 8.92 -3.21
CA ALA A 63 -12.56 9.44 -3.95
C ALA A 63 -13.45 8.30 -4.49
N LYS A 64 -12.84 7.21 -4.96
CA LYS A 64 -13.57 5.96 -5.32
C LYS A 64 -14.31 5.34 -4.12
N PHE A 65 -13.91 5.65 -2.89
CA PHE A 65 -14.64 5.30 -1.67
C PHE A 65 -15.66 6.35 -1.24
N GLY A 66 -15.63 7.57 -1.78
CA GLY A 66 -16.60 8.63 -1.49
C GLY A 66 -17.83 8.61 -2.41
N ASP A 67 -17.67 8.23 -3.67
CA ASP A 67 -18.69 8.37 -4.73
C ASP A 67 -19.70 7.20 -4.85
N ILE A 68 -19.93 6.39 -3.81
CA ILE A 68 -20.56 5.08 -4.01
C ILE A 68 -22.09 5.12 -3.93
N LYS A 69 -22.73 4.91 -5.08
CA LYS A 69 -24.00 4.17 -5.17
C LYS A 69 -23.69 2.67 -5.17
N THR A 70 -24.43 1.90 -4.37
CA THR A 70 -24.33 0.43 -4.28
C THR A 70 -24.39 -0.19 -5.67
N SER A 71 -23.30 -0.85 -6.10
CA SER A 71 -23.24 -1.57 -7.37
C SER A 71 -24.23 -2.74 -7.37
N SER A 72 -24.83 -3.03 -8.53
CA SER A 72 -25.66 -4.21 -8.82
C SER A 72 -24.87 -5.52 -8.92
N SER A 73 -23.55 -5.49 -8.70
CA SER A 73 -22.69 -6.68 -8.69
C SER A 73 -23.17 -7.74 -7.67
N PRO A 74 -22.97 -9.04 -7.95
CA PRO A 74 -23.33 -10.12 -7.03
C PRO A 74 -22.68 -9.88 -5.66
N ARG A 75 -23.48 -10.01 -4.60
CA ARG A 75 -23.02 -9.84 -3.21
C ARG A 75 -21.93 -10.85 -2.90
N MET A 76 -20.74 -10.37 -2.53
CA MET A 76 -19.63 -11.22 -2.11
C MET A 76 -19.67 -11.38 -0.60
N GLN A 77 -19.37 -12.59 -0.11
CA GLN A 77 -19.13 -12.78 1.31
C GLN A 77 -17.63 -12.61 1.59
N ILE A 78 -17.30 -11.76 2.55
CA ILE A 78 -15.95 -11.68 3.09
C ILE A 78 -15.86 -12.49 4.36
N LYS A 79 -14.82 -13.30 4.40
CA LYS A 79 -14.39 -14.14 5.52
C LYS A 79 -13.06 -13.62 6.04
N LEU A 80 -12.96 -13.38 7.34
CA LEU A 80 -11.67 -13.05 7.98
C LEU A 80 -10.98 -14.35 8.38
N GLY A 81 -9.84 -14.64 7.76
CA GLY A 81 -9.16 -15.92 7.87
C GLY A 81 -8.98 -16.62 6.53
N ASP A 82 -8.14 -17.64 6.53
CA ASP A 82 -7.80 -18.49 5.37
C ASP A 82 -8.57 -19.83 5.35
N LYS A 83 -9.47 -20.06 6.33
CA LYS A 83 -10.20 -21.33 6.52
C LYS A 83 -11.71 -21.15 6.46
N GLU A 84 -12.41 -22.26 6.20
CA GLU A 84 -13.88 -22.28 6.06
C GLU A 84 -14.62 -21.85 7.34
N TRP A 85 -14.00 -22.03 8.52
CA TRP A 85 -14.46 -21.55 9.83
C TRP A 85 -13.88 -20.17 10.21
N ALA A 86 -13.78 -19.29 9.23
CA ALA A 86 -13.34 -17.91 9.41
C ALA A 86 -14.29 -17.14 10.34
N ALA A 87 -13.72 -16.27 11.19
CA ALA A 87 -14.49 -15.42 12.09
C ALA A 87 -15.07 -14.23 11.30
N GLY A 88 -16.38 -14.07 11.32
CA GLY A 88 -17.08 -12.93 10.70
C GLY A 88 -17.48 -13.17 9.25
N PHE A 89 -18.79 -13.14 9.00
CA PHE A 89 -19.38 -13.09 7.66
C PHE A 89 -19.87 -11.67 7.43
N VAL A 90 -19.27 -10.98 6.46
CA VAL A 90 -19.81 -9.70 5.98
C VAL A 90 -20.24 -9.93 4.54
N THR A 91 -21.56 -9.93 4.30
CA THR A 91 -22.10 -10.00 2.93
C THR A 91 -22.16 -8.59 2.39
N VAL A 92 -21.21 -8.21 1.54
CA VAL A 92 -21.14 -6.87 0.94
C VAL A 92 -20.73 -6.97 -0.53
N SER A 93 -21.39 -6.16 -1.35
CA SER A 93 -20.86 -5.74 -2.64
C SER A 93 -20.47 -4.26 -2.54
N GLY A 94 -19.29 -3.90 -3.06
CA GLY A 94 -18.86 -2.51 -3.08
C GLY A 94 -17.89 -2.16 -1.95
N VAL A 95 -18.13 -1.02 -1.29
CA VAL A 95 -17.18 -0.41 -0.35
C VAL A 95 -17.67 -0.60 1.08
N PHE A 96 -16.75 -0.93 1.96
CA PHE A 96 -17.05 -1.23 3.34
C PHE A 96 -15.85 -0.98 4.23
N ARG A 97 -16.09 -1.09 5.54
CA ARG A 97 -15.12 -0.89 6.61
C ARG A 97 -15.26 -2.03 7.62
N ILE A 98 -14.14 -2.59 8.09
CA ILE A 98 -14.19 -3.62 9.14
C ILE A 98 -14.31 -2.91 10.49
N GLY A 99 -15.47 -3.04 11.13
CA GLY A 99 -15.76 -2.35 12.39
C GLY A 99 -15.61 -0.83 12.30
N ASN A 100 -15.52 -0.18 13.46
CA ASN A 100 -15.40 1.29 13.56
C ASN A 100 -13.97 1.81 13.41
N TYR A 101 -12.98 0.92 13.28
CA TYR A 101 -11.55 1.26 13.34
C TYR A 101 -10.73 0.67 12.19
N GLY A 102 -11.30 -0.20 11.34
CA GLY A 102 -10.59 -0.76 10.19
C GLY A 102 -10.49 0.23 9.02
N PRO A 103 -9.65 -0.05 8.02
CA PRO A 103 -9.59 0.76 6.81
C PRO A 103 -10.82 0.58 5.93
N TRP A 104 -11.04 1.55 5.03
CA TRP A 104 -11.98 1.43 3.91
C TRP A 104 -11.39 0.55 2.81
N PHE A 105 -12.25 -0.23 2.17
CA PHE A 105 -11.86 -1.14 1.11
C PHE A 105 -13.04 -1.43 0.19
N LYS A 106 -12.72 -1.61 -1.10
CA LYS A 106 -13.70 -1.98 -2.13
C LYS A 106 -13.37 -3.35 -2.66
N LEU A 107 -14.36 -4.23 -2.66
CA LEU A 107 -14.26 -5.55 -3.29
C LEU A 107 -15.43 -5.77 -4.26
N GLY A 108 -15.13 -6.50 -5.33
CA GLY A 108 -16.10 -6.97 -6.30
C GLY A 108 -15.60 -8.22 -7.00
N TYR A 109 -16.47 -8.89 -7.74
CA TYR A 109 -16.09 -10.00 -8.60
C TYR A 109 -16.81 -9.85 -9.93
N GLU A 110 -16.04 -9.81 -11.00
CA GLU A 110 -16.55 -9.61 -12.36
C GLU A 110 -15.65 -10.35 -13.34
N ASN A 111 -16.24 -11.01 -14.36
CA ASN A 111 -15.50 -11.70 -15.42
C ASN A 111 -14.39 -12.64 -14.88
N ASN A 112 -14.75 -13.47 -13.90
CA ASN A 112 -13.85 -14.38 -13.19
C ASN A 112 -12.68 -13.73 -12.43
N THR A 113 -12.71 -12.40 -12.26
CA THR A 113 -11.63 -11.62 -11.65
C THR A 113 -12.12 -10.96 -10.36
N LEU A 114 -11.33 -11.09 -9.29
CA LEU A 114 -11.49 -10.35 -8.03
C LEU A 114 -11.06 -8.90 -8.28
N LEU A 115 -11.99 -7.98 -8.11
CA LEU A 115 -11.74 -6.55 -8.15
C LEU A 115 -11.44 -6.03 -6.75
N ILE A 116 -10.31 -5.34 -6.57
CA ILE A 116 -9.90 -4.76 -5.29
C ILE A 116 -9.40 -3.32 -5.47
N ASN A 117 -9.91 -2.42 -4.62
CA ASN A 117 -9.28 -1.14 -4.34
C ASN A 117 -9.00 -1.05 -2.85
N PHE A 118 -7.73 -0.88 -2.48
CA PHE A 118 -7.31 -0.90 -1.08
C PHE A 118 -6.02 -0.11 -0.83
N ILE A 119 -5.97 0.60 0.30
CA ILE A 119 -4.77 1.29 0.77
C ILE A 119 -4.17 0.49 1.92
N ILE A 120 -2.96 -0.01 1.73
CA ILE A 120 -2.25 -0.83 2.72
C ILE A 120 -1.27 0.03 3.51
N ARG A 121 -1.34 -0.08 4.83
CA ARG A 121 -0.55 0.71 5.77
C ARG A 121 0.25 -0.19 6.69
N ASP A 122 1.41 0.31 7.13
CA ASP A 122 2.21 -0.34 8.16
C ASP A 122 1.65 -0.11 9.57
N LEU A 123 2.32 -0.68 10.57
CA LEU A 123 2.00 -0.49 11.99
C LEU A 123 2.17 0.96 12.48
N ASN A 124 2.71 1.85 11.65
CA ASN A 124 2.82 3.28 11.92
C ASN A 124 1.76 4.12 11.18
N GLY A 125 0.87 3.48 10.40
CA GLY A 125 -0.17 4.16 9.62
C GLY A 125 0.34 4.71 8.29
N LYS A 126 1.64 4.52 7.99
CA LYS A 126 2.26 4.96 6.73
C LYS A 126 1.77 4.06 5.60
N VAL A 127 1.34 4.66 4.49
CA VAL A 127 1.00 3.91 3.27
C VAL A 127 2.25 3.24 2.72
N ILE A 128 2.22 1.90 2.65
CA ILE A 128 3.28 1.06 2.10
C ILE A 128 2.94 0.53 0.71
N ALA A 129 1.65 0.36 0.41
CA ALA A 129 1.16 -0.06 -0.88
C ALA A 129 -0.27 0.42 -1.15
N VAL A 130 -0.63 0.52 -2.41
CA VAL A 130 -2.00 0.77 -2.87
C VAL A 130 -2.32 -0.25 -3.96
N ILE A 131 -3.52 -0.82 -3.90
CA ILE A 131 -4.11 -1.57 -5.00
C ILE A 131 -5.21 -0.71 -5.58
N GLU A 132 -5.10 -0.34 -6.85
CA GLU A 132 -6.12 0.40 -7.57
C GLU A 132 -6.51 -0.38 -8.83
N ASP A 133 -7.79 -0.74 -8.96
CA ASP A 133 -8.33 -1.52 -10.07
C ASP A 133 -7.42 -2.72 -10.41
N ASN A 134 -7.04 -3.48 -9.37
CA ASN A 134 -6.16 -4.65 -9.41
C ASN A 134 -4.68 -4.39 -9.72
N VAL A 135 -4.28 -3.13 -9.89
CA VAL A 135 -2.89 -2.74 -10.12
C VAL A 135 -2.22 -2.36 -8.81
N TRP A 136 -1.08 -3.00 -8.53
CA TRP A 136 -0.24 -2.68 -7.38
C TRP A 136 0.64 -1.47 -7.62
N THR A 137 0.64 -0.54 -6.68
CA THR A 137 1.66 0.50 -6.53
C THR A 137 2.32 0.35 -5.16
N ILE A 138 3.61 0.00 -5.13
CA ILE A 138 4.38 -0.18 -3.89
C ILE A 138 5.20 1.08 -3.61
N PHE A 139 5.13 1.57 -2.37
CA PHE A 139 5.89 2.72 -1.89
C PHE A 139 7.03 2.33 -0.94
N ASP A 140 6.94 1.16 -0.32
CA ASP A 140 7.96 0.67 0.62
C ASP A 140 8.73 -0.51 0.02
N ASN A 141 10.03 -0.30 -0.17
CA ASN A 141 10.92 -1.26 -0.80
C ASN A 141 11.16 -2.51 0.05
N ASN A 142 10.72 -2.56 1.30
CA ASN A 142 10.81 -3.74 2.16
C ASN A 142 9.73 -4.78 1.86
N TYR A 143 8.81 -4.52 0.93
CA TYR A 143 7.71 -5.42 0.58
C TYR A 143 7.76 -5.83 -0.89
N GLU A 144 7.25 -7.02 -1.16
CA GLU A 144 6.97 -7.53 -2.50
C GLU A 144 5.55 -8.07 -2.55
N TYR A 145 4.98 -8.18 -3.75
CA TYR A 145 3.61 -8.64 -3.94
C TYR A 145 3.52 -9.72 -5.00
N ASN A 146 2.44 -10.48 -4.94
CA ASN A 146 2.00 -11.46 -5.92
C ASN A 146 0.50 -11.26 -6.15
N ASN A 147 0.04 -11.48 -7.37
CA ASN A 147 -1.38 -11.60 -7.64
C ASN A 147 -1.66 -12.54 -8.81
N ASP A 148 -2.90 -13.01 -8.86
CA ASP A 148 -3.56 -13.57 -10.03
C ASP A 148 -4.99 -13.02 -10.10
N ASP A 149 -5.80 -13.55 -11.01
CA ASP A 149 -7.17 -13.08 -11.23
C ASP A 149 -8.05 -13.18 -9.97
N THR A 150 -7.71 -14.03 -9.00
CA THR A 150 -8.54 -14.31 -7.82
C THR A 150 -7.84 -14.06 -6.49
N THR A 151 -6.54 -13.77 -6.49
CA THR A 151 -5.72 -13.75 -5.30
C THR A 151 -4.73 -12.59 -5.32
N PHE A 152 -4.57 -11.92 -4.19
CA PHE A 152 -3.57 -10.88 -3.96
C PHE A 152 -2.81 -11.20 -2.67
N GLU A 153 -1.49 -11.09 -2.69
CA GLU A 153 -0.62 -11.36 -1.54
C GLU A 153 0.50 -10.33 -1.51
N MET A 154 0.80 -9.79 -0.33
CA MET A 154 1.95 -8.95 -0.06
C MET A 154 2.76 -9.56 1.09
N VAL A 155 4.07 -9.67 0.89
CA VAL A 155 5.00 -10.26 1.84
C VAL A 155 6.20 -9.35 2.09
N THR A 156 6.89 -9.54 3.22
CA THR A 156 8.17 -8.87 3.49
C THR A 156 9.28 -9.41 2.58
N LYS A 157 10.18 -8.54 2.11
CA LYS A 157 11.41 -8.97 1.41
C LYS A 157 12.35 -9.63 2.40
N GLY A 158 13.10 -10.63 1.93
CA GLY A 158 13.99 -11.44 2.78
C GLY A 158 13.27 -12.64 3.37
N GLU A 159 12.58 -12.47 4.48
CA GLU A 159 11.93 -13.57 5.22
C GLU A 159 10.63 -14.07 4.58
N ARG A 160 10.02 -13.26 3.69
CA ARG A 160 8.78 -13.60 2.96
C ARG A 160 7.62 -13.92 3.89
N LYS A 161 7.47 -13.15 4.97
CA LYS A 161 6.33 -13.23 5.89
C LYS A 161 5.14 -12.49 5.29
N VAL A 162 3.96 -13.10 5.34
CA VAL A 162 2.74 -12.50 4.78
C VAL A 162 2.33 -11.29 5.62
N PHE A 163 2.22 -10.14 4.97
CA PHE A 163 1.70 -8.92 5.58
C PHE A 163 0.20 -8.77 5.30
N PHE A 164 -0.21 -9.06 4.07
CA PHE A 164 -1.60 -8.94 3.63
C PHE A 164 -1.86 -10.01 2.58
N GLN A 165 -3.01 -10.67 2.63
CA GLN A 165 -3.48 -11.49 1.53
C GLN A 165 -5.00 -11.54 1.47
N ILE A 166 -5.51 -11.62 0.25
CA ILE A 166 -6.91 -11.88 -0.05
C ILE A 166 -7.00 -12.96 -1.13
N LYS A 167 -7.89 -13.92 -0.94
CA LYS A 167 -8.13 -15.02 -1.90
C LYS A 167 -9.61 -15.22 -2.13
N TYR A 168 -10.03 -15.21 -3.39
CA TYR A 168 -11.38 -15.56 -3.77
C TYR A 168 -11.49 -17.05 -4.08
N ARG A 169 -12.43 -17.76 -3.44
CA ARG A 169 -12.77 -19.15 -3.75
C ARG A 169 -14.21 -19.45 -3.33
N LYS A 170 -14.90 -20.31 -4.07
CA LYS A 170 -16.26 -20.79 -3.73
C LYS A 170 -17.27 -19.66 -3.42
N GLY A 171 -17.18 -18.53 -4.13
CA GLY A 171 -18.11 -17.40 -3.91
C GLY A 171 -17.69 -16.41 -2.81
N GLU A 172 -16.57 -16.64 -2.13
CA GLU A 172 -16.18 -15.93 -0.92
C GLU A 172 -14.74 -15.38 -1.02
N ALA A 173 -14.52 -14.18 -0.50
CA ALA A 173 -13.19 -13.61 -0.35
C ALA A 173 -12.65 -13.80 1.07
N TYR A 174 -11.49 -14.45 1.17
CA TYR A 174 -10.80 -14.79 2.40
C TYR A 174 -9.68 -13.79 2.64
N LEU A 175 -9.78 -13.01 3.71
CA LEU A 175 -8.88 -11.90 4.02
C LEU A 175 -8.04 -12.22 5.25
N THR A 176 -6.72 -12.09 5.16
CA THR A 176 -5.78 -12.27 6.27
C THR A 176 -4.63 -11.27 6.20
N GLY A 177 -3.93 -11.09 7.32
CA GLY A 177 -2.88 -10.10 7.48
C GLY A 177 -3.35 -8.86 8.24
N PHE A 178 -2.66 -7.74 8.00
CA PHE A 178 -2.91 -6.47 8.65
C PHE A 178 -3.87 -5.60 7.84
N LEU A 179 -4.87 -5.05 8.54
CA LEU A 179 -5.82 -4.08 8.00
C LEU A 179 -5.82 -2.88 8.93
N LEU A 180 -5.15 -1.80 8.50
CA LEU A 180 -4.85 -0.66 9.34
C LEU A 180 -5.31 0.65 8.69
N ASP A 181 -5.86 1.55 9.49
CA ASP A 181 -6.19 2.91 9.09
C ASP A 181 -4.97 3.86 9.17
N GLU A 182 -5.20 5.14 8.86
CA GLU A 182 -4.17 6.20 8.90
C GLU A 182 -3.55 6.45 10.28
N LYS A 183 -4.24 6.07 11.36
CA LYS A 183 -3.76 6.15 12.73
C LYS A 183 -3.11 4.83 13.19
N ALA A 184 -3.00 3.86 12.29
CA ALA A 184 -2.58 2.48 12.55
C ALA A 184 -3.51 1.70 13.49
N ASN A 185 -4.78 2.10 13.58
CA ASN A 185 -5.81 1.30 14.24
C ASN A 185 -6.38 0.28 13.24
N GLY A 186 -6.86 -0.85 13.75
CA GLY A 186 -7.51 -1.86 12.91
C GLY A 186 -7.32 -3.26 13.44
N PHE A 187 -6.94 -4.20 12.58
CA PHE A 187 -6.92 -5.63 12.94
C PHE A 187 -5.72 -6.36 12.33
N ALA A 188 -5.17 -7.31 13.08
CA ALA A 188 -4.38 -8.41 12.55
C ALA A 188 -5.22 -9.69 12.51
N ILE A 189 -5.31 -10.31 11.34
CA ILE A 189 -6.14 -11.48 11.08
C ILE A 189 -5.24 -12.63 10.64
N TYR A 190 -5.23 -13.73 11.38
CA TYR A 190 -4.32 -14.85 11.13
C TYR A 190 -4.87 -16.19 11.62
N GLY A 191 -4.36 -17.29 11.08
CA GLY A 191 -4.74 -18.63 11.49
C GLY A 191 -4.19 -18.99 12.87
N MET A 192 -4.95 -19.75 13.66
CA MET A 192 -4.44 -20.39 14.88
C MET A 192 -3.62 -21.64 14.54
N GLU A 193 -2.56 -21.89 15.32
CA GLU A 193 -1.82 -23.16 15.25
C GLU A 193 -2.75 -24.36 15.48
N LYS A 194 -2.40 -25.50 14.87
CA LYS A 194 -3.10 -26.78 15.02
C LYS A 194 -4.56 -26.79 14.53
N GLY A 195 -4.93 -25.88 13.63
CA GLY A 195 -6.15 -26.01 12.83
C GLY A 195 -7.44 -25.54 13.49
N LYS A 196 -7.39 -24.80 14.60
CA LYS A 196 -8.56 -24.51 15.44
C LYS A 196 -9.35 -23.22 15.11
N GLY A 197 -9.03 -22.51 14.02
CA GLY A 197 -9.83 -21.36 13.56
C GLY A 197 -9.02 -20.11 13.21
N THR A 198 -9.71 -18.98 13.05
CA THR A 198 -9.11 -17.65 12.83
C THR A 198 -8.98 -16.88 14.13
N LYS A 199 -7.86 -16.18 14.31
CA LYS A 199 -7.69 -15.14 15.33
C LYS A 199 -7.76 -13.76 14.69
N VAL A 200 -8.64 -12.91 15.22
CA VAL A 200 -8.74 -11.48 14.88
C VAL A 200 -8.29 -10.70 16.10
N LYS A 201 -7.13 -10.06 16.03
CA LYS A 201 -6.58 -9.24 17.13
C LYS A 201 -6.75 -7.76 16.78
N PRO A 202 -7.53 -6.98 17.55
CA PRO A 202 -7.59 -5.54 17.35
C PRO A 202 -6.23 -4.91 17.62
N ILE A 203 -5.88 -3.91 16.83
CA ILE A 203 -4.71 -3.06 16.97
C ILE A 203 -5.23 -1.64 17.21
N GLY A 204 -4.79 -1.03 18.30
CA GLY A 204 -5.20 0.32 18.69
C GLY A 204 -3.99 1.22 18.96
N GLU A 205 -4.25 2.42 19.50
CA GLU A 205 -3.24 3.45 19.74
C GLU A 205 -2.06 2.98 20.63
N ASN A 206 -2.30 2.03 21.54
CA ASN A 206 -1.23 1.44 22.35
C ASN A 206 -0.59 0.22 21.65
N LYS A 207 0.45 0.51 20.85
CA LYS A 207 1.12 -0.44 19.94
C LYS A 207 2.11 -1.40 20.60
N GLN A 208 2.37 -1.28 21.91
CA GLN A 208 3.39 -2.09 22.60
C GLN A 208 3.18 -3.60 22.46
N ASN A 209 1.95 -4.04 22.19
CA ASN A 209 1.60 -5.45 22.00
C ASN A 209 1.06 -5.75 20.59
N ALA A 210 1.24 -4.86 19.61
CA ALA A 210 0.80 -5.11 18.24
C ALA A 210 1.63 -6.28 17.66
N PRO A 211 0.98 -7.30 17.07
CA PRO A 211 1.72 -8.38 16.44
C PRO A 211 2.49 -7.83 15.24
N THR A 212 3.67 -8.37 15.00
CA THR A 212 4.47 -8.15 13.80
C THR A 212 4.18 -9.24 12.76
N PRO A 213 4.48 -9.04 11.47
CA PRO A 213 4.30 -10.09 10.45
C PRO A 213 5.03 -11.40 10.79
N THR A 214 6.14 -11.31 11.52
CA THR A 214 6.89 -12.46 12.02
C THR A 214 6.15 -13.26 13.08
N ASP A 215 5.29 -12.61 13.87
CA ASP A 215 4.47 -13.25 14.91
C ASP A 215 3.24 -13.95 14.33
N LEU A 216 2.89 -13.67 13.07
CA LEU A 216 1.71 -14.21 12.41
C LEU A 216 2.06 -15.47 11.63
N ASN A 217 1.45 -16.59 12.01
CA ASN A 217 1.51 -17.82 11.22
C ASN A 217 0.46 -17.78 10.10
N ILE A 218 0.75 -17.01 9.05
CA ILE A 218 -0.07 -16.95 7.85
C ILE A 218 0.66 -17.71 6.72
N PRO A 219 0.09 -18.82 6.21
CA PRO A 219 0.70 -19.54 5.11
C PRO A 219 0.67 -18.70 3.84
N ARG A 220 1.80 -18.66 3.13
CA ARG A 220 1.86 -18.07 1.79
C ARG A 220 0.99 -18.84 0.83
N ILE A 221 0.28 -18.12 -0.04
CA ILE A 221 -0.43 -18.69 -1.17
C ILE A 221 0.54 -18.93 -2.33
N PHE A 222 1.46 -18.00 -2.58
CA PHE A 222 2.42 -18.11 -3.67
C PHE A 222 3.78 -18.60 -3.19
N LYS A 223 4.32 -19.61 -3.86
CA LYS A 223 5.62 -20.21 -3.53
C LYS A 223 6.80 -19.26 -3.86
N TYR A 224 6.70 -18.49 -4.94
CA TYR A 224 7.77 -17.63 -5.47
C TYR A 224 7.23 -16.24 -5.88
N PRO A 225 8.05 -15.16 -5.85
CA PRO A 225 7.63 -13.85 -6.32
C PRO A 225 7.33 -13.93 -7.82
N ARG A 226 6.04 -13.86 -8.21
CA ARG A 226 5.64 -14.10 -9.60
C ARG A 226 6.24 -13.08 -10.55
N GLY A 227 6.45 -11.83 -10.13
CA GLY A 227 7.11 -10.81 -10.97
C GLY A 227 8.54 -11.16 -11.42
N LYS A 228 9.20 -12.12 -10.75
CA LYS A 228 10.54 -12.62 -11.13
C LYS A 228 10.49 -13.88 -12.02
N TYR A 229 9.37 -14.59 -12.06
CA TYR A 229 9.24 -15.91 -12.71
C TYR A 229 8.12 -15.98 -13.76
N LEU A 230 7.23 -14.99 -13.81
CA LEU A 230 6.45 -14.65 -15.00
C LEU A 230 7.39 -13.90 -15.95
N GLY A 231 8.35 -14.63 -16.52
CA GLY A 231 9.12 -14.12 -17.64
C GLY A 231 8.17 -13.65 -18.74
N VAL A 232 8.38 -12.41 -19.18
CA VAL A 232 8.42 -12.04 -20.60
C VAL A 232 7.29 -12.66 -21.44
N LYS A 233 6.18 -11.94 -21.58
CA LYS A 233 5.54 -11.90 -22.91
C LYS A 233 6.32 -10.89 -23.74
N LEU A 234 7.21 -11.39 -24.61
CA LEU A 234 7.55 -10.72 -25.86
C LEU A 234 6.32 -10.79 -26.78
#